data_AF-A0AAX1VUW0-F1
#
_entry.id   AF-A0AAX1VUW0-F1
#
_cell.length_a   1.000
_cell.length_b   1.000
_cell.length_c   1.000
_cell.angle_alpha   90.00
_cell.angle_beta   90.00
_cell.angle_gamma   90.00
#
_symmetry.space_group_name_H-M   'P 1'
#
loop_
_entity.id
_entity.type
_entity.pdbx_description
1 polymer ?
#
loop_
_entity_poly.entity_id
_entity_poly.type
_entity_poly.pdbx_seq_one_letter_code
_entity_poly.pdbx_strand_id
1 'polypeptide(L)'
;MSVYVLLERTDSLLEQLYQRLPDPAPAVLFDKTELAAYREKSPLFLDTSGSNTLVEAMHEEPESWPGLIIESPSPADVLLGHLRHILFVRFEGQRRGVLRYSHPVTASYFFTVDAPQSIAQWFGPISRLGWYGGTWEDLAQGKQRWFDVRNPHAPDWQPPQPQVTFGLNQWQEDALRRQNKEFLQ
;
A
#
# COMPACT_ATOMS: atom_id res chain seq x y z
N MET A 1 -0.35 -10.40 16.23
CA MET A 1 -0.69 -9.29 15.33
C MET A 1 0.53 -8.41 15.26
N SER A 2 1.05 -8.18 14.06
CA SER A 2 2.25 -7.36 13.85
C SER A 2 1.88 -6.11 13.06
N VAL A 3 2.61 -5.03 13.32
CA VAL A 3 2.48 -3.76 12.60
C VAL A 3 3.67 -3.63 11.66
N TYR A 4 3.37 -3.22 10.44
CA TYR A 4 4.32 -2.98 9.38
C TYR A 4 4.03 -1.63 8.75
N VAL A 5 5.03 -1.05 8.08
CA VAL A 5 4.82 0.14 7.26
C VAL A 5 5.34 -0.09 5.85
N LEU A 6 4.64 0.50 4.88
CA LEU A 6 5.04 0.51 3.47
C LEU A 6 5.15 1.97 3.03
N LEU A 7 6.38 2.46 2.92
CA LEU A 7 6.67 3.86 2.66
C LEU A 7 6.98 4.11 1.19
N GLU A 8 6.40 5.17 0.64
CA GLU A 8 6.70 5.63 -0.72
C GLU A 8 8.13 6.13 -0.81
N ARG A 9 8.82 5.75 -1.87
CA ARG A 9 10.19 6.20 -2.12
C ARG A 9 10.20 7.70 -2.43
N THR A 10 10.78 8.48 -1.51
CA THR A 10 11.18 9.87 -1.72
C THR A 10 12.71 9.96 -1.77
N ASP A 11 13.24 11.11 -2.22
CA ASP A 11 14.70 11.31 -2.31
C ASP A 11 15.36 11.34 -0.91
N SER A 12 14.63 11.73 0.14
CA SER A 12 15.12 11.81 1.52
C SER A 12 14.76 10.61 2.40
N LEU A 13 13.93 9.67 1.94
CA LEU A 13 13.35 8.62 2.79
C LEU A 13 14.42 7.79 3.51
N LEU A 14 15.45 7.32 2.80
CA LEU A 14 16.48 6.48 3.41
C LEU A 14 17.24 7.24 4.50
N GLU A 15 17.64 8.48 4.20
CA GLU A 15 18.34 9.32 5.17
C GLU A 15 17.49 9.53 6.43
N GLN A 16 16.22 9.88 6.26
CA GLN A 16 15.29 10.06 7.38
C GLN A 16 15.10 8.78 8.21
N LEU A 17 15.03 7.60 7.56
CA LEU A 17 14.94 6.32 8.26
C LEU A 17 16.18 6.04 9.12
N TYR A 18 17.39 6.20 8.56
CA TYR A 18 18.64 5.95 9.29
C TYR A 18 18.94 6.99 10.38
N GLN A 19 18.38 8.19 10.29
CA GLN A 19 18.46 9.19 11.35
C GLN A 19 17.56 8.85 12.55
N ARG A 20 16.43 8.17 12.32
CA ARG A 20 15.43 7.87 13.35
C ARG A 20 15.56 6.47 13.95
N LEU A 21 15.95 5.49 13.15
CA LEU A 21 16.02 4.10 13.56
C LEU A 21 17.48 3.62 13.57
N PRO A 22 17.91 2.88 14.62
CA PRO A 22 19.31 2.45 14.75
C PRO A 22 19.72 1.43 13.67
N ASP A 23 18.80 0.57 13.23
CA ASP A 23 19.01 -0.40 12.15
C ASP A 23 17.67 -0.71 11.45
N PRO A 24 17.22 0.16 10.51
CA PRO A 24 15.89 0.04 9.90
C PRO A 24 15.75 -1.16 8.95
N ALA A 25 16.86 -1.69 8.41
CA ALA A 25 16.93 -2.83 7.50
C ALA A 25 15.71 -3.02 6.55
N PRO A 26 15.31 -2.00 5.76
CA PRO A 26 14.06 -2.06 5.00
C PRO A 26 14.12 -3.09 3.87
N ALA A 27 13.05 -3.85 3.68
CA ALA A 27 12.87 -4.70 2.52
C ALA A 27 12.39 -3.87 1.32
N VAL A 28 13.01 -4.07 0.16
CA VAL A 28 12.59 -3.43 -1.08
C VAL A 28 11.43 -4.22 -1.68
N LEU A 29 10.29 -3.54 -1.90
CA LEU A 29 9.10 -4.18 -2.45
C LEU A 29 9.37 -4.84 -3.82
N PHE A 30 10.16 -4.21 -4.71
CA PHE A 30 10.38 -4.68 -6.07
C PHE A 30 11.38 -5.83 -6.26
N ASP A 31 12.20 -6.19 -5.27
CA ASP A 31 13.34 -7.13 -5.45
C ASP A 31 13.02 -8.53 -5.97
N LYS A 32 11.79 -8.99 -5.83
CA LYS A 32 11.34 -10.31 -6.29
C LYS A 32 10.19 -10.20 -7.28
N THR A 33 10.19 -9.14 -8.08
CA THR A 33 9.15 -8.86 -9.07
C THR A 33 9.77 -8.46 -10.40
N GLU A 34 8.94 -8.37 -11.44
CA GLU A 34 9.33 -7.84 -12.75
C GLU A 34 9.84 -6.38 -12.69
N LEU A 35 9.67 -5.69 -11.56
CA LEU A 35 10.11 -4.31 -11.33
C LEU A 35 11.46 -4.21 -10.64
N ALA A 36 12.18 -5.32 -10.42
CA ALA A 36 13.46 -5.31 -9.71
C ALA A 36 14.49 -4.32 -10.30
N ALA A 37 14.46 -4.08 -11.61
CA ALA A 37 15.31 -3.08 -12.29
C ALA A 37 15.04 -1.63 -11.82
N TYR A 38 13.87 -1.36 -11.23
CA TYR A 38 13.46 -0.05 -10.70
C TYR A 38 13.59 0.04 -9.17
N ARG A 39 14.50 -0.74 -8.57
CA ARG A 39 14.77 -0.79 -7.12
C ARG A 39 14.84 0.59 -6.47
N GLU A 40 15.51 1.55 -7.12
CA GLU A 40 15.68 2.91 -6.58
C GLU A 40 14.40 3.74 -6.47
N LYS A 41 13.31 3.28 -7.10
CA LYS A 41 11.96 3.87 -7.03
C LYS A 41 10.98 2.99 -6.25
N SER A 42 11.45 1.87 -5.69
CA SER A 42 10.61 0.92 -4.97
C SER A 42 10.17 1.49 -3.62
N PRO A 43 8.88 1.31 -3.25
CA PRO A 43 8.46 1.43 -1.87
C PRO A 43 9.31 0.55 -0.94
N LEU A 44 9.47 1.02 0.29
CA LEU A 44 10.23 0.34 1.35
C LEU A 44 9.27 -0.25 2.38
N PHE A 45 9.43 -1.54 2.67
CA PHE A 45 8.66 -2.27 3.65
C PHE A 45 9.48 -2.45 4.93
N LEU A 46 8.93 -2.07 6.07
CA LEU A 46 9.58 -2.21 7.37
C LEU A 46 8.66 -2.94 8.35
N ASP A 47 9.26 -3.79 9.16
CA ASP A 47 8.62 -4.38 10.33
C ASP A 47 8.82 -3.46 11.53
N THR A 48 7.74 -3.04 12.17
CA THR A 48 7.76 -2.13 13.32
C THR A 48 7.47 -2.85 14.63
N SER A 49 7.45 -4.19 14.64
CA SER A 49 7.10 -4.98 15.84
C SER A 49 8.10 -4.87 17.00
N GLY A 50 9.24 -4.19 16.81
CA GLY A 50 10.20 -3.83 17.87
C GLY A 50 10.18 -2.36 18.32
N SER A 51 9.50 -1.45 17.60
CA SER A 51 9.46 -0.02 17.92
C SER A 51 8.35 0.70 17.16
N ASN A 52 7.50 1.45 17.88
CA ASN A 52 6.43 2.25 17.29
C ASN A 52 6.88 3.63 16.83
N THR A 53 8.14 4.01 17.05
CA THR A 53 8.66 5.36 16.74
C THR A 53 8.38 5.82 15.31
N LEU A 54 8.44 4.91 14.33
CA LEU A 54 8.14 5.24 12.93
C LEU A 54 6.63 5.45 12.69
N VAL A 55 5.78 4.65 13.34
CA VAL A 55 4.32 4.81 13.27
C VAL A 55 3.88 6.10 13.95
N GLU A 56 4.50 6.45 15.09
CA GLU A 56 4.31 7.74 15.77
C GLU A 56 4.71 8.90 14.86
N ALA A 57 5.89 8.83 14.24
CA ALA A 57 6.36 9.84 13.29
C ALA A 57 5.41 9.99 12.07
N MET A 58 4.85 8.88 11.58
CA MET A 58 3.82 8.94 10.53
C MET A 58 2.55 9.65 11.01
N HIS A 59 2.16 9.51 12.28
CA HIS A 59 1.00 10.21 12.83
C HIS A 59 1.25 11.70 13.10
N GLU A 60 2.46 12.06 13.54
CA GLU A 60 2.86 13.43 13.84
C GLU A 60 3.12 14.27 12.58
N GLU A 61 3.82 13.68 11.60
CA GLU A 61 4.23 14.34 10.36
C GLU A 61 3.86 13.50 9.12
N PRO A 62 2.55 13.23 8.87
CA PRO A 62 2.13 12.29 7.83
C PRO A 62 2.61 12.64 6.42
N GLU A 63 2.79 13.93 6.12
CA GLU A 63 3.28 14.40 4.82
C GLU A 63 4.77 14.11 4.61
N SER A 64 5.55 14.03 5.69
CA SER A 64 6.97 13.62 5.66
C SER A 64 7.11 12.12 5.41
N TRP A 65 6.09 11.33 5.71
CA TRP A 65 6.09 9.86 5.65
C TRP A 65 4.96 9.30 4.80
N PRO A 66 4.89 9.64 3.50
CA PRO A 66 3.84 9.14 2.63
C PRO A 66 3.91 7.61 2.53
N GLY A 67 2.83 6.93 2.88
CA GLY A 67 2.79 5.48 2.86
C GLY A 67 1.60 4.90 3.59
N LEU A 68 1.68 3.61 3.86
CA LEU A 68 0.63 2.82 4.50
C LEU A 68 1.12 2.23 5.82
N ILE A 69 0.25 2.26 6.84
CA ILE A 69 0.37 1.49 8.08
C ILE A 69 -0.45 0.22 7.90
N ILE A 70 0.16 -0.94 8.13
CA ILE A 70 -0.41 -2.24 7.84
C ILE A 70 -0.38 -3.08 9.11
N GLU A 71 -1.53 -3.60 9.53
CA GLU A 71 -1.59 -4.68 10.52
C GLU A 71 -1.86 -6.00 9.81
N SER A 72 -1.17 -7.05 10.25
CA SER A 72 -1.39 -8.40 9.74
C SER A 72 -1.14 -9.46 10.82
N PRO A 73 -1.96 -10.53 10.86
CA PRO A 73 -1.66 -11.72 11.67
C PRO A 73 -0.57 -12.60 11.03
N SER A 74 -0.24 -12.39 9.75
CA SER A 74 0.73 -13.20 9.03
C SER A 74 2.17 -12.75 9.27
N PRO A 75 3.15 -13.67 9.13
CA PRO A 75 4.56 -13.34 9.11
C PRO A 75 4.94 -12.34 8.01
N ALA A 76 6.02 -11.59 8.23
CA ALA A 76 6.48 -10.51 7.36
C ALA A 76 6.74 -10.96 5.91
N ASP A 77 7.26 -12.15 5.71
CA ASP A 77 7.55 -12.72 4.39
C ASP A 77 6.28 -13.09 3.61
N VAL A 78 5.25 -13.61 4.29
CA VAL A 78 3.92 -13.88 3.73
C VAL A 78 3.25 -12.58 3.32
N LEU A 79 3.25 -11.58 4.20
CA LEU A 79 2.69 -10.25 3.90
C LEU A 79 3.42 -9.60 2.73
N LEU A 80 4.76 -9.59 2.75
CA LEU A 80 5.56 -9.01 1.67
C LEU A 80 5.36 -9.74 0.34
N GLY A 81 5.17 -11.06 0.37
CA GLY A 81 4.77 -11.86 -0.80
C GLY A 81 3.43 -11.42 -1.37
N HIS A 82 2.43 -11.21 -0.51
CA HIS A 82 1.11 -10.70 -0.91
C HIS A 82 1.19 -9.29 -1.50
N LEU A 83 1.89 -8.37 -0.83
CA LEU A 83 2.11 -7.00 -1.30
C LEU A 83 2.74 -7.00 -2.71
N ARG A 84 3.76 -7.84 -2.93
CA ARG A 84 4.38 -8.01 -4.26
C ARG A 84 3.40 -8.56 -5.30
N HIS A 85 2.49 -9.44 -4.90
CA HIS A 85 1.51 -10.04 -5.79
C HIS A 85 0.46 -9.01 -6.26
N ILE A 86 -0.07 -8.19 -5.34
CA ILE A 86 -1.09 -7.16 -5.64
C ILE A 86 -0.55 -5.95 -6.41
N LEU A 87 0.78 -5.83 -6.61
CA LEU A 87 1.35 -4.81 -7.50
C LEU A 87 0.87 -4.97 -8.95
N PHE A 88 0.64 -6.20 -9.40
CA PHE A 88 0.30 -6.45 -10.80
C PHE A 88 -1.18 -6.69 -10.94
N VAL A 89 -1.81 -5.87 -11.79
CA VAL A 89 -3.24 -5.95 -12.07
C VAL A 89 -3.50 -6.16 -13.54
N ARG A 90 -4.63 -6.80 -13.83
CA ARG A 90 -5.26 -6.81 -15.13
C ARG A 90 -6.41 -5.80 -15.16
N PHE A 91 -6.53 -5.04 -16.24
CA PHE A 91 -7.60 -4.07 -16.44
C PHE A 91 -7.98 -4.03 -17.92
N GLU A 92 -9.17 -3.53 -18.24
CA GLU A 92 -9.70 -3.47 -19.60
C GLU A 92 -9.59 -4.83 -20.32
N GLY A 93 -10.02 -5.89 -19.62
CA GLY A 93 -9.99 -7.27 -20.09
C GLY A 93 -8.63 -7.96 -19.93
N GLN A 94 -7.64 -7.60 -20.75
CA GLN A 94 -6.35 -8.32 -20.85
C GLN A 94 -5.11 -7.42 -20.70
N ARG A 95 -5.28 -6.10 -20.52
CA ARG A 95 -4.13 -5.23 -20.28
C ARG A 95 -3.56 -5.52 -18.90
N ARG A 96 -2.24 -5.47 -18.77
CA ARG A 96 -1.54 -5.64 -17.50
C ARG A 96 -0.86 -4.33 -17.11
N GLY A 97 -0.89 -4.00 -15.83
CA GLY A 97 -0.27 -2.80 -15.30
C GLY A 97 0.26 -2.99 -13.89
N VAL A 98 0.95 -1.97 -13.40
CA VAL A 98 1.41 -1.87 -12.02
C VAL A 98 0.49 -0.92 -11.28
N LEU A 99 -0.17 -1.38 -10.22
CA LEU A 99 -0.90 -0.51 -9.32
C LEU A 99 0.04 -0.04 -8.20
N ARG A 100 0.33 1.27 -8.16
CA ARG A 100 1.08 1.90 -7.07
C ARG A 100 0.18 2.15 -5.85
N TYR A 101 -0.38 1.07 -5.30
CA TYR A 101 -1.32 1.11 -4.19
C TYR A 101 -0.70 1.68 -2.89
N SER A 102 0.63 1.62 -2.76
CA SER A 102 1.39 2.18 -1.64
C SER A 102 1.34 3.72 -1.58
N HIS A 103 1.03 4.37 -2.70
CA HIS A 103 0.88 5.83 -2.75
C HIS A 103 -0.46 6.24 -2.11
N PRO A 104 -0.48 7.16 -1.11
CA PRO A 104 -1.70 7.51 -0.39
C PRO A 104 -2.85 8.01 -1.28
N VAL A 105 -2.53 8.71 -2.37
CA VAL A 105 -3.56 9.13 -3.35
C VAL A 105 -4.19 7.93 -4.04
N THR A 106 -3.40 6.97 -4.54
CA THR A 106 -3.94 5.74 -5.15
C THR A 106 -4.74 4.94 -4.14
N ALA A 107 -4.23 4.77 -2.91
CA ALA A 107 -4.95 4.11 -1.82
C ALA A 107 -6.33 4.74 -1.57
N SER A 108 -6.41 6.08 -1.63
CA SER A 108 -7.65 6.83 -1.44
C SER A 108 -8.70 6.57 -2.52
N TYR A 109 -8.32 6.22 -3.75
CA TYR A 109 -9.28 5.79 -4.78
C TYR A 109 -9.67 4.32 -4.64
N PHE A 110 -8.75 3.46 -4.21
CA PHE A 110 -8.91 2.00 -4.29
C PHE A 110 -9.44 1.34 -3.01
N PHE A 111 -9.29 1.97 -1.84
CA PHE A 111 -9.59 1.32 -0.56
C PHE A 111 -10.66 2.03 0.28
N THR A 112 -11.19 3.17 -0.17
CA THR A 112 -12.14 3.98 0.62
C THR A 112 -13.61 3.67 0.38
N VAL A 113 -13.94 2.86 -0.62
CA VAL A 113 -15.33 2.58 -0.99
C VAL A 113 -15.78 1.23 -0.45
N ASP A 114 -16.99 1.20 0.10
CA ASP A 114 -17.67 0.01 0.61
C ASP A 114 -18.01 -1.00 -0.50
N ALA A 115 -16.99 -1.71 -0.98
CA ALA A 115 -17.13 -2.87 -1.86
C ALA A 115 -16.50 -4.10 -1.17
N PRO A 116 -17.23 -4.78 -0.25
CA PRO A 116 -16.70 -5.80 0.66
C PRO A 116 -15.94 -6.93 -0.04
N GLN A 117 -16.42 -7.36 -1.21
CA GLN A 117 -15.80 -8.45 -1.98
C GLN A 117 -14.46 -8.04 -2.60
N SER A 118 -14.31 -6.78 -2.97
CA SER A 118 -13.06 -6.25 -3.54
C SER A 118 -11.99 -6.03 -2.48
N ILE A 119 -12.40 -5.62 -1.28
CA ILE A 119 -11.51 -5.39 -0.14
C ILE A 119 -10.87 -6.73 0.29
N ALA A 120 -11.64 -7.81 0.40
CA ALA A 120 -11.11 -9.10 0.87
C ALA A 120 -9.97 -9.64 -0.01
N GLN A 121 -10.10 -9.54 -1.34
CA GLN A 121 -9.08 -10.05 -2.26
C GLN A 121 -7.81 -9.18 -2.26
N TRP A 122 -7.96 -7.87 -2.17
CA TRP A 122 -6.84 -6.91 -2.12
C TRP A 122 -6.10 -6.94 -0.79
N PHE A 123 -6.84 -7.07 0.31
CA PHE A 123 -6.27 -7.04 1.64
C PHE A 123 -5.58 -8.37 1.94
N GLY A 124 -6.15 -9.51 1.53
CA GLY A 124 -5.55 -10.82 1.77
C GLY A 124 -5.17 -10.99 3.25
N PRO A 125 -3.87 -11.14 3.59
CA PRO A 125 -3.40 -11.24 4.97
C PRO A 125 -3.42 -9.90 5.74
N ILE A 126 -3.77 -8.78 5.14
CA ILE A 126 -3.85 -7.46 5.80
C ILE A 126 -5.15 -7.41 6.60
N SER A 127 -5.06 -7.26 7.93
CA SER A 127 -6.23 -7.10 8.82
C SER A 127 -6.67 -5.65 8.96
N ARG A 128 -5.74 -4.71 8.88
CA ARG A 128 -6.01 -3.27 8.93
C ARG A 128 -5.05 -2.52 8.03
N LEU A 129 -5.57 -1.53 7.31
CA LEU A 129 -4.81 -0.64 6.46
C LEU A 129 -5.14 0.80 6.82
N GLY A 130 -4.13 1.59 7.17
CA GLY A 130 -4.26 3.01 7.48
C GLY A 130 -3.32 3.87 6.64
N TRP A 131 -3.76 5.07 6.28
CA TRP A 131 -2.92 6.05 5.57
C TRP A 131 -3.46 7.46 5.77
N TYR A 132 -2.59 8.46 5.68
CA TYR A 132 -2.99 9.85 5.58
C TYR A 132 -2.98 10.29 4.12
N GLY A 133 -4.07 10.82 3.62
CA GLY A 133 -4.13 11.29 2.24
C GLY A 133 -5.53 11.71 1.82
N GLY A 134 -5.77 11.61 0.53
CA GLY A 134 -7.04 11.87 -0.12
C GLY A 134 -6.93 11.64 -1.63
N THR A 135 -8.05 11.76 -2.33
CA THR A 135 -8.06 11.82 -3.80
C THR A 135 -7.37 13.10 -4.29
N TRP A 136 -7.11 13.24 -5.60
CA TRP A 136 -6.56 14.49 -6.14
C TRP A 136 -7.45 15.70 -5.83
N GLU A 137 -8.77 15.51 -5.86
CA GLU A 137 -9.74 16.53 -5.43
C GLU A 137 -9.55 16.93 -3.96
N ASP A 138 -9.38 15.95 -3.06
CA ASP A 138 -9.14 16.22 -1.64
C ASP A 138 -7.84 16.99 -1.42
N LEU A 139 -6.77 16.62 -2.13
CA LEU A 139 -5.48 17.31 -2.07
C LEU A 139 -5.62 18.76 -2.53
N ALA A 140 -6.28 19.01 -3.66
CA ALA A 140 -6.51 20.36 -4.18
C ALA A 140 -7.30 21.25 -3.21
N GLN A 141 -8.13 20.66 -2.36
CA GLN A 141 -8.95 21.36 -1.37
C GLN A 141 -8.34 21.36 0.04
N GLY A 142 -7.16 20.78 0.24
CA GLY A 142 -6.53 20.64 1.56
C GLY A 142 -7.35 19.77 2.54
N LYS A 143 -8.12 18.81 2.01
CA LYS A 143 -9.03 17.92 2.78
C LYS A 143 -8.42 16.56 3.10
N GLN A 144 -7.09 16.48 3.12
CA GLN A 144 -6.39 15.26 3.48
C GLN A 144 -6.72 14.85 4.92
N ARG A 145 -6.90 13.55 5.14
CA ARG A 145 -7.26 12.97 6.43
C ARG A 145 -6.71 11.56 6.58
N TRP A 146 -6.79 11.06 7.81
CA TRP A 146 -6.54 9.65 8.09
C TRP A 146 -7.69 8.79 7.60
N PHE A 147 -7.34 7.73 6.87
CA PHE A 147 -8.21 6.62 6.52
C PHE A 147 -7.81 5.38 7.32
N ASP A 148 -8.81 4.56 7.62
CA ASP A 148 -8.65 3.30 8.33
C ASP A 148 -9.63 2.27 7.77
N VAL A 149 -9.12 1.16 7.25
CA VAL A 149 -9.94 0.11 6.65
C VAL A 149 -9.58 -1.21 7.29
N ARG A 150 -10.59 -1.99 7.67
CA ARG A 150 -10.43 -3.28 8.34
C ARG A 150 -10.91 -4.41 7.45
N ASN A 151 -10.16 -5.51 7.49
CA ASN A 151 -10.51 -6.76 6.85
C ASN A 151 -10.60 -7.86 7.92
N PRO A 152 -11.80 -8.24 8.36
CA PRO A 152 -11.97 -9.26 9.39
C PRO A 152 -11.57 -10.67 8.93
N HIS A 153 -11.37 -10.89 7.62
CA HIS A 153 -11.06 -12.20 7.05
C HIS A 153 -9.56 -12.50 6.95
N ALA A 154 -8.69 -11.56 7.32
CA ALA A 154 -7.24 -11.74 7.24
C ALA A 154 -6.69 -12.94 8.03
N PRO A 155 -7.20 -13.30 9.23
CA PRO A 155 -6.70 -14.47 9.96
C PRO A 155 -6.96 -15.81 9.26
N ASP A 156 -8.04 -15.88 8.48
CA ASP A 156 -8.45 -17.09 7.75
C ASP A 156 -7.90 -17.12 6.31
N TRP A 157 -7.19 -16.08 5.90
CA TRP A 157 -6.70 -15.95 4.54
C TRP A 157 -5.58 -16.96 4.26
N GLN A 158 -5.66 -17.57 3.08
CA GLN A 158 -4.62 -18.41 2.54
C GLN A 158 -4.18 -17.89 1.15
N PRO A 159 -2.88 -17.95 0.82
CA PRO A 159 -2.41 -17.57 -0.49
C PRO A 159 -3.09 -18.41 -1.59
N PRO A 160 -3.69 -17.80 -2.62
CA PRO A 160 -4.30 -18.55 -3.71
C PRO A 160 -3.24 -19.36 -4.47
N GLN A 161 -3.59 -20.61 -4.83
CA GLN A 161 -2.78 -21.48 -5.67
C GLN A 161 -3.60 -21.99 -6.87
N PRO A 162 -3.20 -21.71 -8.13
CA PRO A 162 -2.07 -20.86 -8.53
C PRO A 162 -2.31 -19.38 -8.21
N GLN A 163 -1.23 -18.60 -8.05
CA GLN A 163 -1.35 -17.15 -7.96
C GLN A 163 -1.76 -16.59 -9.32
N VAL A 164 -2.96 -16.00 -9.40
CA VAL A 164 -3.49 -15.39 -10.61
C VAL A 164 -3.37 -13.87 -10.49
N THR A 165 -2.93 -13.19 -11.55
CA THR A 165 -2.90 -11.72 -11.59
C THR A 165 -4.29 -11.16 -11.32
N PHE A 166 -4.40 -10.25 -10.36
CA PHE A 166 -5.67 -9.67 -9.95
C PHE A 166 -6.32 -8.88 -11.07
N GLY A 167 -7.54 -9.25 -11.46
CA GLY A 167 -8.36 -8.44 -12.35
C GLY A 167 -9.03 -7.33 -11.57
N LEU A 168 -8.90 -6.08 -12.03
CA LEU A 168 -9.72 -4.99 -11.54
C LEU A 168 -11.18 -5.29 -11.87
N ASN A 169 -12.05 -5.19 -10.88
CA ASN A 169 -13.49 -5.21 -11.13
C ASN A 169 -13.95 -3.85 -11.71
N GLN A 170 -15.21 -3.75 -12.13
CA GLN A 170 -15.74 -2.52 -12.73
C GLN A 170 -15.51 -1.29 -11.87
N TRP A 171 -15.74 -1.41 -10.56
CA TRP A 171 -15.56 -0.29 -9.62
C TRP A 171 -14.08 0.15 -9.55
N GLN A 172 -13.14 -0.79 -9.56
CA GLN A 172 -11.71 -0.50 -9.54
C GLN A 172 -11.22 0.09 -10.86
N GLU A 173 -11.80 -0.34 -11.99
CA GLU A 173 -11.55 0.31 -13.27
C GLU A 173 -12.06 1.76 -13.29
N ASP A 174 -13.25 2.00 -12.73
CA ASP A 174 -13.80 3.36 -12.63
C ASP A 174 -12.96 4.25 -11.71
N ALA A 175 -12.46 3.70 -10.60
CA ALA A 175 -11.52 4.37 -9.70
C ALA A 175 -10.21 4.75 -10.42
N LEU A 176 -9.65 3.83 -11.21
CA LEU A 176 -8.46 4.07 -12.03
C LEU A 176 -8.72 5.17 -13.08
N ARG A 177 -9.86 5.13 -13.77
CA ARG A 177 -10.24 6.16 -14.76
C ARG A 177 -10.39 7.53 -14.10
N ARG A 178 -11.01 7.60 -12.92
CA ARG A 178 -11.18 8.83 -12.15
C ARG A 178 -9.82 9.41 -11.73
N GLN A 179 -8.95 8.59 -11.15
CA GLN A 179 -7.60 9.00 -10.76
C GLN A 179 -6.83 9.60 -11.94
N ASN A 180 -6.84 8.94 -13.10
CA ASN A 180 -6.15 9.42 -14.30
C ASN A 180 -6.74 10.72 -14.84
N LYS A 181 -8.07 10.85 -14.81
CA LYS A 181 -8.76 12.06 -15.27
C LYS A 181 -8.47 13.27 -14.39
N GLU A 182 -8.40 13.07 -13.07
CA GLU A 182 -8.14 14.16 -12.12
C GLU A 182 -6.66 14.54 -12.05
N PHE A 183 -5.73 13.60 -12.29
CA PHE A 183 -4.30 13.91 -12.35
C PHE A 183 -3.91 14.83 -13.52
N LEU A 184 -4.65 14.78 -14.63
CA LEU A 184 -4.38 15.55 -15.84
C LEU A 184 -4.97 16.98 -15.81
N GLN A 185 -5.66 17.36 -14.72
CA GLN A 185 -6.28 18.69 -14.54
C GLN A 185 -5.39 19.59 -13.71
#